data_AF-A0A847B763-F1
#
_entry.id   AF-A0A847B763-F1
#
_cell.length_a   1.000
_cell.length_b   1.000
_cell.length_c   1.000
_cell.angle_alpha   90.00
_cell.angle_beta   90.00
_cell.angle_gamma   90.00
#
_symmetry.space_group_name_H-M   'P 1'
#
loop_
_entity.id
_entity.type
_entity.pdbx_description
1 polymer ?
#
loop_
_entity_poly.entity_id
_entity_poly.type
_entity_poly.pdbx_seq_one_letter_code
_entity_poly.pdbx_strand_id
1 'polypeptide(L)'
;MGFKKALKNKRNYIYFAVLTFIGLLPFVIEAILSIPSLNAGNGELYIYVTAFITALYFLIGFIWADLYSANIRKKTKNWDGKLEENVIISAWNRRIPWWFAALVLLILLIILSIIYTVIGHYPFA
;
A
#
# COMPACT_ATOMS: atom_id res chain seq x y z
N MET A 1 -8.90 -1.62 -21.07
CA MET A 1 -10.15 -2.08 -20.41
C MET A 1 -9.93 -2.75 -19.05
N GLY A 2 -8.84 -3.51 -18.82
CA GLY A 2 -8.63 -4.28 -17.59
C GLY A 2 -8.73 -3.51 -16.27
N PHE A 3 -8.14 -2.31 -16.18
CA PHE A 3 -8.21 -1.47 -14.98
C PHE A 3 -9.64 -1.12 -14.55
N LYS A 4 -10.47 -0.63 -15.49
CA LYS A 4 -11.88 -0.28 -15.21
C LYS A 4 -12.70 -1.49 -14.72
N LYS A 5 -12.43 -2.69 -15.25
CA LYS A 5 -13.08 -3.92 -14.81
C LYS A 5 -12.60 -4.37 -13.43
N ALA A 6 -11.31 -4.23 -13.14
CA ALA A 6 -10.74 -4.55 -11.83
C ALA A 6 -11.27 -3.63 -10.72
N LEU A 7 -11.52 -2.35 -11.00
CA LEU A 7 -12.16 -1.43 -10.04
C LEU A 7 -13.57 -1.87 -9.62
N LYS A 8 -14.31 -2.56 -10.49
CA LYS A 8 -15.66 -3.04 -10.15
C LYS A 8 -15.66 -4.29 -9.25
N ASN A 9 -14.50 -4.89 -8.99
CA ASN A 9 -14.39 -6.09 -8.19
C ASN A 9 -14.47 -5.76 -6.68
N LYS A 10 -15.59 -6.14 -6.05
CA LYS A 10 -15.84 -5.94 -4.61
C LYS A 10 -14.72 -6.48 -3.71
N ARG A 11 -14.07 -7.58 -4.10
CA ARG A 11 -12.97 -8.17 -3.31
C ARG A 11 -11.77 -7.23 -3.16
N ASN A 12 -11.51 -6.39 -4.16
CA ASN A 12 -10.39 -5.45 -4.11
C ASN A 12 -10.58 -4.42 -3.00
N TYR A 13 -11.82 -4.02 -2.72
CA TYR A 13 -12.14 -3.08 -1.63
C TYR A 13 -11.89 -3.70 -0.25
N ILE A 14 -12.20 -4.99 -0.09
CA ILE A 14 -11.91 -5.73 1.16
C ILE A 14 -10.40 -5.80 1.37
N TYR A 15 -9.64 -6.21 0.36
CA TYR A 15 -8.17 -6.27 0.47
C TYR A 15 -7.57 -4.89 0.71
N PHE A 16 -8.07 -3.85 0.03
CA PHE A 16 -7.67 -2.47 0.27
C PHE A 16 -7.91 -2.03 1.71
N ALA A 17 -9.07 -2.33 2.29
CA ALA A 17 -9.40 -1.97 3.67
C ALA A 17 -8.47 -2.67 4.67
N VAL A 18 -8.23 -3.98 4.48
CA VAL A 18 -7.30 -4.75 5.32
C VAL A 18 -5.88 -4.22 5.23
N LEU A 19 -5.37 -3.96 4.02
CA LEU A 19 -4.03 -3.42 3.81
C LEU A 19 -3.89 -2.03 4.43
N THR A 20 -4.88 -1.15 4.25
CA THR A 20 -4.88 0.17 4.85
C THR A 20 -4.83 0.07 6.37
N PHE A 21 -5.64 -0.81 6.97
CA PHE A 21 -5.61 -1.05 8.41
C PHE A 21 -4.23 -1.52 8.89
N ILE A 22 -3.60 -2.47 8.20
CA ILE A 22 -2.25 -2.94 8.54
C ILE A 22 -1.23 -1.80 8.48
N GLY A 23 -1.29 -0.94 7.47
CA GLY A 23 -0.41 0.23 7.35
C GLY A 23 -0.62 1.29 8.42
N LEU A 24 -1.78 1.31 9.07
CA LEU A 24 -2.11 2.19 10.19
C LEU A 24 -1.73 1.60 11.56
N LEU A 25 -1.37 0.32 11.64
CA LEU A 25 -0.99 -0.32 12.91
C LEU A 25 0.11 0.42 13.68
N PRO A 26 1.16 0.98 13.05
CA PRO A 26 2.17 1.75 13.79
C PRO A 26 1.55 2.90 14.62
N PHE A 27 0.56 3.61 14.06
CA PHE A 27 -0.15 4.67 14.77
C PHE A 27 -1.06 4.16 15.89
N VAL A 28 -1.77 3.05 15.62
CA VAL A 28 -2.67 2.45 16.62
C VAL A 28 -1.88 1.92 17.82
N ILE A 29 -0.72 1.32 17.55
CA ILE A 29 0.19 0.81 18.58
C ILE A 29 0.74 1.96 19.41
N GLU A 30 1.19 3.05 18.76
CA GLU A 30 1.64 4.26 19.45
C GLU A 30 0.56 4.81 20.39
N ALA A 31 -0.64 5.03 19.85
CA ALA A 31 -1.75 5.64 20.58
C ALA A 31 -2.23 4.83 21.78
N ILE A 32 -2.06 3.49 21.76
CA ILE A 32 -2.50 2.60 22.84
C ILE A 32 -1.40 2.39 23.88
N LEU A 33 -0.17 2.17 23.44
CA LEU A 33 0.89 1.69 24.30
C LEU A 33 1.76 2.82 24.88
N SER A 34 1.64 4.05 24.36
CA SER A 34 2.38 5.25 24.80
C SER A 34 3.84 4.92 25.15
N ILE A 35 4.50 4.14 24.28
CA ILE A 35 5.75 3.47 24.64
C ILE A 35 6.82 4.55 24.77
N PRO A 36 7.46 4.71 25.95
CA PRO A 36 8.42 5.80 26.17
C PRO A 36 9.60 5.81 25.19
N SER A 37 10.00 4.65 24.66
CA SER A 37 11.07 4.55 23.64
C SER A 37 10.64 5.02 22.24
N LEU A 38 9.34 5.05 21.94
CA LEU A 38 8.80 5.67 20.73
C LEU A 38 8.69 7.19 20.90
N ASN A 39 8.36 7.65 22.12
CA ASN A 39 8.30 9.07 22.48
C ASN A 39 9.68 9.72 22.69
N ALA A 40 10.71 8.95 23.02
CA ALA A 40 12.08 9.45 23.21
C ALA A 40 12.72 10.01 21.92
N GLY A 41 12.14 9.72 20.76
CA GLY A 41 12.55 10.24 19.45
C GLY A 41 11.55 11.21 18.82
N ASN A 42 10.79 11.98 19.62
CA ASN A 42 9.76 12.93 19.15
C ASN A 42 8.63 12.28 18.29
N GLY A 43 8.33 11.00 18.52
CA GLY A 43 7.28 10.30 17.76
C GLY A 43 7.62 10.03 16.29
N GLU A 44 8.89 10.09 15.88
CA GLU A 44 9.24 9.91 14.46
C GLU A 44 9.21 8.44 14.00
N LEU A 45 9.30 7.48 14.93
CA LEU A 45 9.46 6.08 14.54
C LEU A 45 8.23 5.51 13.82
N TYR A 46 7.02 5.80 14.28
CA TYR A 46 5.82 5.32 13.60
C TYR A 46 5.68 5.93 12.18
N ILE A 47 6.15 7.17 11.97
CA ILE A 47 6.21 7.81 10.65
C ILE A 47 7.15 7.03 9.73
N TYR A 48 8.37 6.73 10.18
CA TYR A 48 9.35 6.00 9.39
C TYR A 48 8.88 4.56 9.07
N VAL A 49 8.27 3.88 10.04
CA VAL A 49 7.72 2.53 9.85
C VAL A 49 6.57 2.56 8.84
N THR A 50 5.64 3.52 8.95
CA THR A 50 4.55 3.65 7.96
C THR A 50 5.08 4.03 6.58
N ALA A 51 6.09 4.90 6.48
CA ALA A 51 6.73 5.24 5.21
C ALA A 51 7.37 4.00 4.55
N PHE A 52 8.05 3.17 5.34
CA PHE A 52 8.60 1.90 4.87
C PHE A 52 7.51 0.93 4.40
N ILE A 53 6.43 0.76 5.18
CA ILE A 53 5.28 -0.07 4.77
C ILE A 53 4.66 0.44 3.46
N THR A 54 4.53 1.76 3.31
CA THR A 54 4.00 2.40 2.10
C THR A 54 4.84 2.06 0.88
N ALA A 55 6.17 2.16 1.00
CA ALA A 55 7.10 1.77 -0.07
C ALA A 55 6.99 0.28 -0.41
N LEU A 56 6.91 -0.59 0.60
CA LEU A 56 6.72 -2.03 0.41
C LEU A 56 5.42 -2.34 -0.33
N TYR A 57 4.31 -1.68 0.03
CA TYR A 57 3.02 -1.89 -0.64
C TYR A 57 3.09 -1.54 -2.12
N PHE A 58 3.72 -0.42 -2.46
CA PHE A 58 3.91 -0.03 -3.85
C PHE A 58 4.72 -1.09 -4.63
N LEU A 59 5.83 -1.56 -4.04
CA LEU A 59 6.68 -2.60 -4.62
C LEU A 59 5.95 -3.93 -4.79
N ILE A 60 5.23 -4.40 -3.77
CA ILE A 60 4.47 -5.66 -3.83
C ILE A 60 3.40 -5.60 -4.93
N GLY A 61 2.69 -4.47 -5.06
CA GLY A 61 1.72 -4.28 -6.14
C GLY A 61 2.33 -4.36 -7.53
N PHE A 62 3.59 -3.91 -7.68
CA PHE A 62 4.34 -4.03 -8.94
C PHE A 62 4.78 -5.46 -9.19
N ILE A 63 5.57 -6.02 -8.25
CA ILE A 63 6.20 -7.35 -8.32
C ILE A 63 5.15 -8.44 -8.50
N TRP A 64 4.07 -8.42 -7.72
CA TRP A 64 3.11 -9.52 -7.73
C TRP A 64 2.32 -9.60 -9.05
N ALA A 65 1.96 -8.45 -9.62
CA ALA A 65 1.26 -8.38 -10.90
C ALA A 65 2.19 -8.75 -12.07
N ASP A 66 3.45 -8.33 -12.03
CA ASP A 66 4.45 -8.65 -13.06
C ASP A 66 4.84 -10.13 -13.01
N LEU A 67 5.12 -10.70 -11.82
CA LEU A 67 5.39 -12.12 -11.66
C LEU A 67 4.20 -12.98 -12.10
N TYR A 68 2.97 -12.57 -11.80
CA TYR A 68 1.79 -13.27 -12.28
C TYR A 68 1.73 -13.30 -13.81
N SER A 69 1.94 -12.15 -14.45
CA SER A 69 1.91 -12.03 -15.90
C SER A 69 3.04 -12.81 -16.56
N ALA A 70 4.25 -12.75 -16.01
CA ALA A 70 5.42 -13.49 -16.49
C ALA A 70 5.23 -15.01 -16.38
N ASN A 71 4.65 -15.49 -15.28
CA ASN A 71 4.34 -16.91 -15.09
C ASN A 71 3.32 -17.41 -16.13
N ILE A 72 2.32 -16.60 -16.47
CA ILE A 72 1.36 -16.95 -17.53
C ILE A 72 2.04 -16.99 -18.89
N ARG A 73 2.86 -15.98 -19.23
CA ARG A 73 3.63 -15.95 -20.49
C ARG A 73 4.52 -17.18 -20.65
N LYS A 74 5.22 -17.57 -19.59
CA LYS A 74 6.06 -18.78 -19.58
C LYS A 74 5.26 -20.05 -19.84
N LYS A 75 4.06 -20.16 -19.23
CA LYS A 75 3.18 -21.32 -19.42
C LYS A 75 2.57 -21.38 -20.82
N THR A 76 2.15 -20.24 -21.37
CA THR A 76 1.53 -20.15 -22.70
C THR A 76 2.55 -20.03 -23.84
N LYS A 77 3.86 -19.97 -23.51
CA LYS A 77 4.96 -19.69 -24.45
C LYS A 77 4.75 -18.41 -25.27
N ASN A 78 3.97 -17.47 -24.75
CA ASN A 78 3.60 -16.23 -25.42
C ASN A 78 4.44 -15.06 -24.86
N TRP A 79 5.69 -14.96 -25.34
CA TRP A 79 6.66 -13.99 -24.84
C TRP A 79 6.30 -12.55 -25.23
N ASP A 80 5.91 -12.32 -26.49
CA ASP A 80 5.70 -10.97 -27.02
C ASP A 80 4.25 -10.64 -27.39
N GLY A 81 3.36 -11.63 -27.43
CA GLY A 81 1.95 -11.40 -27.77
C GLY A 81 1.16 -10.71 -26.66
N LYS A 82 0.00 -10.18 -27.03
CA LYS A 82 -0.95 -9.62 -26.07
C LYS A 82 -1.45 -10.72 -25.14
N LEU A 83 -1.45 -10.45 -23.84
CA LEU A 83 -2.09 -11.32 -22.86
C LEU A 83 -3.61 -11.24 -23.02
N GLU A 84 -4.28 -12.34 -22.74
CA GLU A 84 -5.74 -12.39 -22.71
C GLU A 84 -6.30 -11.40 -21.68
N GLU A 85 -7.52 -10.89 -21.95
CA GLU A 85 -8.10 -9.81 -21.13
C GLU A 85 -8.34 -10.25 -19.67
N ASN A 86 -8.73 -11.51 -19.45
CA ASN A 86 -8.87 -12.14 -18.14
C ASN A 86 -7.55 -12.08 -17.31
N VAL A 87 -6.40 -12.34 -17.93
CA VAL A 87 -5.08 -12.32 -17.29
C VAL A 87 -4.73 -10.88 -16.93
N ILE A 88 -4.98 -9.93 -17.84
CA ILE A 88 -4.75 -8.51 -17.58
C ILE A 88 -5.62 -8.02 -16.42
N ILE A 89 -6.91 -8.38 -16.38
CA ILE A 89 -7.81 -8.03 -15.27
C ILE A 89 -7.32 -8.64 -13.96
N SER A 90 -6.88 -9.91 -13.98
CA SER A 90 -6.36 -10.60 -12.80
C SER A 90 -5.07 -9.96 -12.27
N ALA A 91 -4.15 -9.55 -13.16
CA ALA A 91 -2.97 -8.79 -12.78
C ALA A 91 -3.34 -7.45 -12.11
N TRP A 92 -4.31 -6.73 -12.66
CA TRP A 92 -4.82 -5.49 -12.05
C TRP A 92 -5.51 -5.72 -10.70
N ASN A 93 -6.29 -6.79 -10.55
CA ASN A 93 -6.92 -7.14 -9.27
C ASN A 93 -5.88 -7.41 -8.17
N ARG A 94 -4.71 -7.91 -8.53
CA ARG A 94 -3.60 -8.11 -7.59
C ARG A 94 -2.86 -6.82 -7.27
N ARG A 95 -2.82 -5.85 -8.19
CA ARG A 95 -2.09 -4.59 -8.05
C ARG A 95 -2.88 -3.52 -7.29
N ILE A 96 -4.13 -3.32 -7.67
CA ILE A 96 -4.97 -2.20 -7.21
C ILE A 96 -5.06 -2.10 -5.68
N PRO A 97 -5.35 -3.18 -4.92
CA PRO A 97 -5.50 -3.06 -3.48
C PRO A 97 -4.26 -2.49 -2.78
N TRP A 98 -3.08 -2.92 -3.20
CA TRP A 98 -1.80 -2.45 -2.66
C TRP A 98 -1.51 -1.01 -3.04
N TRP A 99 -1.74 -0.64 -4.30
CA TRP A 99 -1.50 0.72 -4.77
C TRP A 99 -2.45 1.73 -4.15
N PHE A 100 -3.72 1.38 -3.96
CA PHE A 100 -4.67 2.25 -3.27
C PHE A 100 -4.34 2.36 -1.77
N ALA A 101 -3.96 1.28 -1.11
CA ALA A 101 -3.51 1.34 0.28
C ALA A 101 -2.25 2.22 0.41
N ALA A 102 -1.26 2.03 -0.45
CA ALA A 102 -0.05 2.85 -0.48
C ALA A 102 -0.38 4.33 -0.74
N LEU A 103 -1.30 4.63 -1.66
CA LEU A 103 -1.71 6.02 -1.95
C LEU A 103 -2.37 6.67 -0.73
N VAL A 104 -3.25 5.97 -0.03
CA VAL A 104 -3.91 6.50 1.18
C VAL A 104 -2.90 6.74 2.30
N LEU A 105 -1.98 5.80 2.53
CA LEU A 105 -0.93 5.97 3.53
C LEU A 105 0.02 7.12 3.17
N LEU A 106 0.35 7.28 1.89
CA LEU A 106 1.14 8.41 1.40
C LEU A 106 0.45 9.76 1.66
N ILE A 107 -0.84 9.86 1.37
CA ILE A 107 -1.63 11.07 1.67
C ILE A 107 -1.61 11.37 3.17
N LEU A 108 -1.77 10.35 4.02
CA LEU A 108 -1.68 10.50 5.47
C LEU A 108 -0.30 11.02 5.91
N LEU A 109 0.78 10.45 5.39
CA LEU A 109 2.15 10.89 5.70
C LEU A 109 2.39 12.34 5.27
N ILE A 110 1.85 12.76 4.12
CA ILE A 110 1.92 14.15 3.66
C ILE A 110 1.18 15.07 4.63
N ILE A 111 -0.04 14.71 5.05
CA ILE A 111 -0.83 15.49 6.01
C ILE A 111 -0.06 15.64 7.33
N LEU A 112 0.52 14.55 7.84
CA LEU A 112 1.28 14.57 9.08
C LEU A 112 2.55 15.42 8.98
N SER A 113 3.24 15.37 7.84
CA SER A 113 4.39 16.23 7.57
C SER A 113 4.01 17.71 7.57
N ILE A 114 2.86 18.07 7.00
CA ILE A 114 2.33 19.44 7.05
C ILE A 114 2.01 19.85 8.49
N ILE A 115 1.35 18.98 9.27
CA ILE A 115 1.04 19.25 10.69
C ILE A 115 2.33 19.49 11.48
N TYR A 116 3.34 18.63 11.33
CA TYR A 116 4.63 18.80 11.99
C TYR A 116 5.28 20.14 11.63
N THR A 117 5.26 20.51 10.35
CA THR A 117 5.84 21.78 9.88
C THR A 117 5.14 23.00 10.51
N VAL A 118 3.84 22.90 10.81
CA VAL A 118 3.06 24.00 11.40
C VAL A 118 3.16 24.05 12.93
N ILE A 119 3.14 22.90 13.61
CA ILE A 119 3.01 22.81 15.07
C ILE A 119 4.36 22.47 15.76
N GLY A 120 5.37 22.03 15.01
CA GLY A 120 6.71 21.71 15.51
C GLY A 120 6.86 20.36 16.23
N HIS A 121 5.78 19.59 16.32
CA HIS A 121 5.75 18.23 16.85
C HIS A 121 4.65 17.42 16.16
N TYR A 122 4.76 16.10 16.17
CA TYR A 122 3.71 15.25 15.64
C TYR A 122 2.55 15.12 16.64
N PRO A 123 1.29 14.99 16.16
CA PRO A 123 0.11 15.00 17.03
C PRO A 123 -0.02 13.76 17.94
N PHE A 124 0.81 12.74 17.72
CA PHE A 124 0.85 11.51 18.53
C PHE A 124 2.19 11.35 19.26
N ALA A 125 3.00 12.42 19.33
CA ALA A 125 4.25 12.48 20.09
C ALA A 125 4.04 13.09 21.49
#